data_AF-A0A817LJ69-F1
#
_entry.id   AF-A0A817LJ69-F1
#
_cell.length_a   1.000
_cell.length_b   1.000
_cell.length_c   1.000
_cell.angle_alpha   90.00
_cell.angle_beta   90.00
_cell.angle_gamma   90.00
#
_symmetry.space_group_name_H-M   'P 1'
#
loop_
_entity.id
_entity.type
_entity.pdbx_description
1 polymer ?
#
loop_
_entity_poly.entity_id
_entity_poly.type
_entity_poly.pdbx_seq_one_letter_code
_entity_poly.pdbx_strand_id
1 'polypeptide(L)'
;MNSDEYPQPSAPPPPPYYEHVNDNRHLYPDPHSTRNDSESRDSYMANFNKFVNRYEISRAFADRLHALRGCEIVFICDDSGSMTAPIGEMNDPFGKQVTRWDELKRIVSIVVDLANVFDPDGIDVYFLNREPIFHVHDSSELDNLFAVAPEDDNQSMKYLNDWDKTIPNLDVVADYRNEKKEVQMCRGKDFQFSFGDYIVKILLGGTDSWLDDCNEKK
;
A
#
# COMPACT_ATOMS: atom_id res chain seq x y z
N MET A 1 28.31 -22.12 -15.92
CA MET A 1 26.93 -22.25 -15.44
C MET A 1 26.43 -20.84 -15.30
N ASN A 2 25.52 -20.43 -16.20
CA ASN A 2 25.03 -19.06 -16.27
C ASN A 2 24.22 -18.77 -15.00
N SER A 3 24.56 -17.67 -14.35
CA SER A 3 23.67 -16.98 -13.43
C SER A 3 22.41 -16.60 -14.20
N ASP A 4 21.26 -17.06 -13.74
CA ASP A 4 19.95 -16.60 -14.20
C ASP A 4 19.85 -15.09 -13.95
N GLU A 5 20.24 -14.31 -14.95
CA GLU A 5 20.15 -12.85 -14.92
C GLU A 5 18.68 -12.51 -15.19
N TYR A 6 17.95 -12.16 -14.12
CA TYR A 6 16.56 -11.74 -14.23
C TYR A 6 16.48 -10.54 -15.19
N PRO A 7 15.52 -10.52 -16.11
CA PRO A 7 15.32 -9.35 -16.96
C PRO A 7 15.09 -8.14 -16.08
N GLN A 8 15.78 -7.06 -16.42
CA GLN A 8 15.69 -5.82 -15.69
C GLN A 8 14.29 -5.21 -15.94
N PRO A 9 13.65 -4.62 -14.92
CA PRO A 9 12.46 -3.82 -15.11
C PRO A 9 12.69 -2.80 -16.23
N SER A 10 11.68 -2.56 -17.08
CA SER A 10 11.76 -1.54 -18.12
C SER A 10 11.74 -0.13 -17.51
N ALA A 11 11.15 0.02 -16.33
CA ALA A 11 11.06 1.28 -15.61
C ALA A 11 12.41 1.70 -14.98
N PRO A 12 12.73 3.01 -14.99
CA PRO A 12 13.88 3.52 -14.25
C PRO A 12 13.71 3.25 -12.74
N PRO A 13 14.81 2.99 -12.00
CA PRO A 13 14.74 2.84 -10.55
C PRO A 13 14.26 4.17 -9.91
N PRO A 14 13.59 4.10 -8.75
CA PRO A 14 13.21 5.30 -8.02
C PRO A 14 14.43 6.17 -7.68
N PRO A 15 14.29 7.51 -7.62
CA PRO A 15 15.38 8.39 -7.23
C PRO A 15 15.75 8.13 -5.76
N PRO A 16 16.97 8.49 -5.34
CA PRO A 16 17.35 8.40 -3.94
C PRO A 16 16.54 9.38 -3.08
N TYR A 17 15.57 8.85 -2.33
CA TYR A 17 14.70 9.60 -1.41
C TYR A 17 15.41 10.29 -0.22
N TYR A 18 16.72 10.09 -0.08
CA TYR A 18 17.52 10.65 1.02
C TYR A 18 17.81 12.16 0.90
N GLU A 19 17.63 12.77 -0.28
CA GLU A 19 17.99 14.19 -0.49
C GLU A 19 16.90 15.18 -0.04
N HIS A 20 15.64 14.74 0.14
CA HIS A 20 14.51 15.63 0.49
C HIS A 20 14.05 15.57 1.95
N VAL A 21 14.65 14.70 2.78
CA VAL A 21 14.23 14.45 4.19
C VAL A 21 14.43 15.67 5.13
N ASN A 22 15.05 16.75 4.66
CA ASN A 22 15.41 17.89 5.52
C ASN A 22 14.43 19.09 5.51
N ASP A 23 13.46 19.18 4.60
CA ASP A 23 12.56 20.36 4.55
C ASP A 23 11.21 20.16 5.25
N ASN A 24 10.66 18.93 5.25
CA ASN A 24 9.32 18.67 5.80
C ASN A 24 9.25 18.43 7.33
N ARG A 25 10.39 18.48 8.05
CA ARG A 25 10.38 18.39 9.53
C ARG A 25 9.66 19.57 10.20
N HIS A 26 9.43 20.67 9.48
CA HIS A 26 8.71 21.85 9.99
C HIS A 26 7.19 21.76 9.90
N LEU A 27 6.63 20.74 9.25
CA LEU A 27 5.17 20.58 9.09
C LEU A 27 4.52 19.72 10.17
N TYR A 28 5.32 19.07 11.02
CA TYR A 28 4.82 18.36 12.20
C TYR A 28 4.99 19.24 13.44
N PRO A 29 3.91 19.52 14.19
CA PRO A 29 3.99 20.35 15.38
C PRO A 29 4.96 19.75 16.40
N ASP A 30 5.99 20.52 16.75
CA ASP A 30 6.90 20.21 17.85
C ASP A 30 6.08 20.16 19.16
N PRO A 31 6.21 19.11 20.00
CA PRO A 31 5.55 19.05 21.30
C PRO A 31 5.86 20.23 22.24
N HIS A 32 6.78 21.14 21.89
CA HIS A 32 7.16 22.30 22.69
C HIS A 32 6.79 23.69 22.15
N SER A 33 5.98 23.83 21.09
CA SER A 33 5.61 25.15 20.54
C SER A 33 4.13 25.53 20.75
N THR A 34 3.86 26.83 20.93
CA THR A 34 2.63 27.37 21.54
C THR A 34 1.69 28.03 20.54
N ARG A 35 0.41 27.59 20.58
CA ARG A 35 -0.82 28.13 19.94
C ARG A 35 -1.06 27.87 18.44
N ASN A 36 -0.11 28.03 17.53
CA ASN A 36 -0.36 27.69 16.12
C ASN A 36 -0.36 26.17 15.87
N ASP A 37 0.36 25.42 16.70
CA ASP A 37 0.45 23.96 16.63
C ASP A 37 -0.83 23.24 17.08
N SER A 38 -1.64 23.85 17.95
CA SER A 38 -2.88 23.22 18.42
C SER A 38 -3.92 23.13 17.30
N GLU A 39 -4.08 24.18 16.50
CA GLU A 39 -5.03 24.16 15.38
C GLU A 39 -4.58 23.20 14.26
N SER A 40 -3.27 23.16 13.97
CA SER A 40 -2.68 22.20 13.03
C SER A 40 -2.87 20.75 13.50
N ARG A 41 -2.60 20.47 14.78
CA ARG A 41 -2.78 19.14 15.38
C ARG A 41 -4.26 18.72 15.41
N ASP A 42 -5.16 19.63 15.75
CA ASP A 42 -6.60 19.34 15.80
C ASP A 42 -7.16 19.07 14.40
N SER A 43 -6.72 19.84 13.39
CA SER A 43 -7.03 19.60 11.97
C SER A 43 -6.49 18.24 11.50
N TYR A 44 -5.23 17.93 11.80
CA TYR A 44 -4.63 16.63 11.52
C TYR A 44 -5.43 15.48 12.16
N MET A 45 -5.75 15.58 13.45
CA MET A 45 -6.49 14.53 14.16
C MET A 45 -7.91 14.37 13.61
N ALA A 46 -8.55 15.46 13.18
CA ALA A 46 -9.84 15.41 12.51
C ALA A 46 -9.77 14.67 11.16
N ASN A 47 -8.77 14.98 10.32
CA ASN A 47 -8.55 14.33 9.04
C ASN A 47 -8.17 12.85 9.19
N PHE A 48 -7.29 12.54 10.15
CA PHE A 48 -6.90 11.18 10.48
C PHE A 48 -8.10 10.34 10.96
N ASN A 49 -8.90 10.87 11.89
CA ASN A 49 -10.11 10.18 12.35
C ASN A 49 -11.13 10.01 11.23
N LYS A 50 -11.28 11.00 10.34
CA LYS A 50 -12.15 10.89 9.16
C LYS A 50 -11.68 9.76 8.24
N PHE A 51 -10.38 9.65 8.00
CA PHE A 51 -9.78 8.56 7.21
C PHE A 51 -10.02 7.20 7.86
N VAL A 52 -9.66 7.04 9.14
CA VAL A 52 -9.82 5.79 9.91
C VAL A 52 -11.27 5.32 9.90
N ASN A 53 -12.22 6.23 10.13
CA ASN A 53 -13.65 5.90 10.13
C ASN A 53 -14.16 5.55 8.73
N ARG A 54 -13.72 6.28 7.68
CA ARG A 54 -14.13 6.03 6.30
C ARG A 54 -13.74 4.64 5.82
N TYR A 55 -12.56 4.17 6.22
CA TYR A 55 -12.01 2.89 5.79
C TYR A 55 -12.17 1.77 6.82
N GLU A 56 -12.93 2.02 7.89
CA GLU A 56 -13.24 1.04 8.94
C GLU A 56 -11.96 0.41 9.54
N ILE A 57 -10.92 1.22 9.72
CA ILE A 57 -9.65 0.76 10.29
C ILE A 57 -9.85 0.60 11.78
N SER A 58 -9.58 -0.61 12.28
CA SER A 58 -9.68 -0.91 13.69
C SER A 58 -8.62 -0.13 14.48
N ARG A 59 -8.94 0.19 15.73
CA ARG A 59 -8.05 1.02 16.57
C ARG A 59 -6.62 0.48 16.67
N ALA A 60 -6.46 -0.84 16.77
CA ALA A 60 -5.16 -1.48 16.87
C ALA A 60 -4.28 -1.27 15.62
N PHE A 61 -4.89 -1.20 14.44
CA PHE A 61 -4.20 -0.90 13.18
C PHE A 61 -4.02 0.61 13.01
N ALA A 62 -5.02 1.42 13.34
CA ALA A 62 -4.95 2.87 13.26
C ALA A 62 -3.82 3.45 14.10
N ASP A 63 -3.62 2.98 15.34
CA ASP A 63 -2.55 3.47 16.22
C ASP A 63 -1.14 3.30 15.60
N ARG A 64 -0.97 2.35 14.65
CA ARG A 64 0.30 2.07 13.97
C ARG A 64 0.56 2.95 12.77
N LEU A 65 -0.49 3.50 12.13
CA LEU A 65 -0.34 4.41 10.98
C LEU A 65 0.47 5.67 11.30
N HIS A 66 0.59 6.05 12.57
CA HIS A 66 1.47 7.14 12.98
C HIS A 66 2.96 6.88 12.69
N ALA A 67 3.37 5.63 12.45
CA ALA A 67 4.72 5.28 12.03
C ALA A 67 5.08 5.85 10.65
N LEU A 68 4.10 6.16 9.80
CA LEU A 68 4.30 6.75 8.47
C LEU A 68 4.56 8.27 8.52
N ARG A 69 4.52 8.91 9.69
CA ARG A 69 4.76 10.35 9.80
C ARG A 69 6.19 10.71 9.41
N GLY A 70 6.32 11.68 8.51
CA GLY A 70 7.61 12.15 8.00
C GLY A 70 8.29 11.17 7.05
N CYS A 71 7.57 10.14 6.60
CA CYS A 71 8.00 9.26 5.52
C CYS A 71 7.42 9.76 4.20
N GLU A 72 8.19 9.59 3.14
CA GLU A 72 7.69 9.65 1.77
C GLU A 72 7.10 8.29 1.42
N ILE A 73 5.89 8.28 0.88
CA ILE A 73 5.19 7.02 0.55
C ILE A 73 5.39 6.74 -0.94
N VAL A 74 6.01 5.60 -1.22
CA VAL A 74 6.31 5.14 -2.57
C VAL A 74 5.67 3.77 -2.77
N PHE A 75 4.94 3.61 -3.87
CA PHE A 75 4.28 2.36 -4.22
C PHE A 75 4.89 1.76 -5.48
N ILE A 76 5.30 0.49 -5.44
CA ILE A 76 5.76 -0.25 -6.61
C ILE A 76 4.69 -1.27 -6.97
N CYS A 77 4.06 -1.09 -8.12
CA CYS A 77 2.91 -1.87 -8.58
C CYS A 77 3.34 -2.95 -9.57
N ASP A 78 2.98 -4.20 -9.29
CA ASP A 78 2.98 -5.24 -10.31
C ASP A 78 1.87 -4.95 -11.34
N ASP A 79 2.25 -4.87 -12.60
CA ASP A 79 1.37 -4.72 -13.75
C ASP A 79 1.61 -5.81 -14.80
N SER A 80 2.02 -7.00 -14.35
CA SER A 80 2.10 -8.22 -15.15
C SER A 80 0.72 -8.78 -15.53
N GLY A 81 0.67 -9.61 -16.57
CA GLY A 81 -0.57 -10.21 -17.07
C GLY A 81 -1.31 -11.04 -16.00
N SER A 82 -0.58 -11.54 -15.00
CA SER A 82 -1.15 -12.25 -13.84
C SER A 82 -2.11 -11.38 -13.01
N MET A 83 -2.00 -10.05 -13.09
CA MET A 83 -2.88 -9.10 -12.42
C MET A 83 -4.27 -9.01 -13.08
N THR A 84 -4.45 -9.57 -14.27
CA THR A 84 -5.79 -9.75 -14.88
C THR A 84 -6.56 -10.92 -14.26
N ALA A 85 -5.91 -11.73 -13.42
CA ALA A 85 -6.56 -12.86 -12.77
C ALA A 85 -7.74 -12.40 -11.89
N PRO A 86 -8.87 -13.11 -11.92
CA PRO A 86 -10.03 -12.76 -11.13
C PRO A 86 -9.84 -13.04 -9.64
N ILE A 87 -10.42 -12.18 -8.80
CA ILE A 87 -10.46 -12.37 -7.36
C ILE A 87 -11.74 -13.13 -6.96
N GLY A 88 -11.55 -14.37 -6.52
CA GLY A 88 -12.59 -15.27 -6.03
C GLY A 88 -13.63 -15.67 -7.07
N GLU A 89 -14.75 -16.21 -6.60
CA GLU A 89 -15.78 -16.80 -7.46
C GLU A 89 -16.69 -15.73 -8.10
N MET A 90 -17.11 -16.00 -9.33
CA MET A 90 -18.02 -15.14 -10.10
C MET A 90 -19.43 -15.29 -9.51
N ASN A 91 -19.80 -14.40 -8.59
CA ASN A 91 -21.09 -14.45 -7.89
C ASN A 91 -22.27 -13.95 -8.74
N ASP A 92 -21.99 -13.22 -9.82
CA ASP A 92 -22.99 -12.69 -10.75
C ASP A 92 -22.59 -13.01 -12.20
N PRO A 93 -23.37 -13.82 -12.94
CA PRO A 93 -23.11 -14.15 -14.35
C PRO A 93 -23.06 -12.93 -15.28
N PHE A 94 -23.63 -11.80 -14.85
CA PHE A 94 -23.71 -10.55 -15.61
C PHE A 94 -22.85 -9.44 -15.00
N GLY A 95 -22.23 -9.68 -13.83
CA GLY A 95 -21.38 -8.72 -13.15
C GLY A 95 -19.97 -8.70 -13.75
N LYS A 96 -19.33 -7.53 -13.75
CA LYS A 96 -17.90 -7.43 -14.06
C LYS A 96 -17.14 -8.22 -12.99
N GLN A 97 -16.34 -9.19 -13.41
CA GLN A 97 -15.45 -9.91 -12.52
C GLN A 97 -14.36 -8.95 -12.03
N VAL A 98 -14.19 -8.85 -10.71
CA VAL A 98 -13.12 -8.04 -10.10
C VAL A 98 -11.80 -8.78 -10.27
N THR A 99 -10.81 -8.10 -10.84
CA THR A 99 -9.46 -8.64 -11.04
C THR A 99 -8.50 -8.16 -9.94
N ARG A 100 -7.31 -8.78 -9.86
CA ARG A 100 -6.22 -8.27 -9.00
C ARG A 100 -5.83 -6.85 -9.34
N TRP A 101 -5.89 -6.48 -10.62
CA TRP A 101 -5.67 -5.12 -11.09
C TRP A 101 -6.72 -4.13 -10.56
N ASP A 102 -7.99 -4.51 -10.54
CA ASP A 102 -9.06 -3.67 -9.95
C ASP A 102 -8.86 -3.50 -8.43
N GLU A 103 -8.40 -4.54 -7.71
CA GLU A 103 -8.10 -4.44 -6.28
C GLU A 103 -6.86 -3.57 -6.02
N LEU A 104 -5.79 -3.73 -6.81
CA LEU A 104 -4.60 -2.87 -6.72
C LEU A 104 -4.97 -1.40 -6.93
N LYS A 105 -5.79 -1.08 -7.94
CA LYS A 105 -6.30 0.29 -8.14
C LYS A 105 -6.96 0.83 -6.87
N ARG A 106 -7.82 0.02 -6.25
CA ARG A 106 -8.52 0.40 -5.02
C ARG A 106 -7.54 0.61 -3.87
N ILE A 107 -6.54 -0.24 -3.72
CA ILE A 107 -5.49 -0.11 -2.69
C ILE A 107 -4.77 1.23 -2.87
N VAL A 108 -4.21 1.49 -4.06
CA VAL A 108 -3.46 2.72 -4.35
C VAL A 108 -4.35 3.95 -4.15
N SER A 109 -5.62 3.91 -4.55
CA SER A 109 -6.57 5.01 -4.31
C SER A 109 -6.76 5.33 -2.82
N ILE A 110 -6.81 4.31 -1.95
CA ILE A 110 -6.91 4.52 -0.50
C ILE A 110 -5.59 5.06 0.07
N VAL A 111 -4.45 4.62 -0.48
CA VAL A 111 -3.14 5.12 -0.07
C VAL A 111 -2.96 6.59 -0.47
N VAL A 112 -3.49 7.04 -1.61
CA VAL A 112 -3.53 8.47 -1.96
C VAL A 112 -4.36 9.26 -0.94
N ASP A 113 -5.54 8.75 -0.54
CA ASP A 113 -6.34 9.35 0.52
C ASP A 113 -5.60 9.40 1.87
N LEU A 114 -4.77 8.40 2.16
CA LEU A 114 -3.93 8.35 3.36
C LEU A 114 -2.78 9.35 3.28
N ALA A 115 -2.12 9.45 2.14
CA ALA A 115 -1.03 10.38 1.91
C ALA A 115 -1.50 11.82 2.11
N ASN A 116 -2.70 12.17 1.65
CA ASN A 116 -3.31 13.48 1.97
C ASN A 116 -3.46 13.79 3.47
N VAL A 117 -3.31 12.80 4.36
CA VAL A 117 -3.25 12.99 5.83
C VAL A 117 -1.81 13.19 6.34
N PHE A 118 -0.81 12.59 5.69
CA PHE A 118 0.56 12.45 6.21
C PHE A 118 1.64 13.13 5.35
N ASP A 119 1.46 13.09 4.03
CA ASP A 119 2.38 13.51 2.98
C ASP A 119 1.68 14.55 2.08
N PRO A 120 1.89 15.85 2.33
CA PRO A 120 1.29 16.90 1.53
C PRO A 120 1.84 16.97 0.11
N ASP A 121 2.97 16.29 -0.18
CA ASP A 121 3.61 16.25 -1.50
C ASP A 121 3.08 15.09 -2.37
N GLY A 122 2.17 14.27 -1.83
CA GLY A 122 1.49 13.19 -2.55
C GLY A 122 2.24 11.86 -2.45
N ILE A 123 1.98 10.93 -3.36
CA ILE A 123 2.73 9.67 -3.46
C ILE A 123 3.32 9.46 -4.83
N ASP A 124 4.43 8.73 -4.87
CA ASP A 124 4.99 8.22 -6.11
C ASP A 124 4.49 6.80 -6.37
N VAL A 125 4.02 6.55 -7.59
CA VAL A 125 3.55 5.24 -8.02
C VAL A 125 4.39 4.77 -9.20
N TYR A 126 5.20 3.76 -8.94
CA TYR A 126 5.96 3.01 -9.93
C TYR A 126 5.19 1.80 -10.39
N PHE A 127 5.47 1.38 -11.61
CA PHE A 127 5.02 0.11 -12.15
C PHE A 127 6.24 -0.69 -12.62
N LEU A 128 6.14 -2.01 -12.62
CA LEU A 128 7.26 -2.86 -13.04
C LEU A 128 7.50 -2.78 -14.55
N ASN A 129 6.44 -2.65 -15.35
CA ASN A 129 6.51 -2.74 -16.81
C ASN A 129 6.17 -1.45 -17.55
N ARG A 130 5.84 -0.36 -16.83
CA ARG A 130 5.51 0.96 -17.44
C ARG A 130 6.08 2.13 -16.64
N GLU A 131 6.02 3.32 -17.25
CA GLU A 131 6.52 4.56 -16.64
C GLU A 131 5.79 4.92 -15.33
N PRO A 132 6.51 5.46 -14.33
CA PRO A 132 5.93 5.91 -13.07
C PRO A 132 5.10 7.19 -13.23
N ILE A 133 4.28 7.47 -12.21
CA ILE A 133 3.64 8.76 -11.96
C ILE A 133 4.09 9.28 -10.58
N PHE A 134 4.35 10.59 -10.49
CA PHE A 134 4.89 11.22 -9.30
C PHE A 134 3.89 12.20 -8.67
N HIS A 135 4.00 12.41 -7.37
CA HIS A 135 3.20 13.39 -6.62
C HIS A 135 1.68 13.24 -6.85
N VAL A 136 1.17 12.02 -6.79
CA VAL A 136 -0.27 11.75 -6.94
C VAL A 136 -1.00 12.23 -5.68
N HIS A 137 -1.95 13.15 -5.86
CA HIS A 137 -2.75 13.70 -4.75
C HIS A 137 -4.22 13.30 -4.82
N ASP A 138 -4.71 12.93 -6.00
CA ASP A 138 -6.10 12.54 -6.18
C ASP A 138 -6.21 11.18 -6.86
N SER A 139 -7.05 10.30 -6.30
CA SER A 139 -7.26 8.95 -6.85
C SER A 139 -7.78 8.95 -8.29
N SER A 140 -8.41 10.02 -8.77
CA SER A 140 -8.84 10.15 -10.17
C SER A 140 -7.68 10.24 -11.16
N GLU A 141 -6.49 10.64 -10.71
CA GLU A 141 -5.27 10.62 -11.52
C GLU A 141 -4.87 9.18 -11.89
N LEU A 142 -5.30 8.20 -11.08
CA LEU A 142 -5.09 6.77 -11.34
C LEU A 142 -6.06 6.20 -12.37
N ASP A 143 -7.15 6.90 -12.72
CA ASP A 143 -8.20 6.34 -13.58
C ASP A 143 -7.67 5.97 -14.97
N ASN A 144 -6.88 6.85 -15.58
CA ASN A 144 -6.30 6.61 -16.90
C ASN A 144 -5.20 5.54 -16.86
N LEU A 145 -4.39 5.54 -15.80
CA LEU A 145 -3.30 4.58 -15.61
C LEU A 145 -3.82 3.15 -15.49
N PHE A 146 -4.88 2.95 -14.68
CA PHE A 146 -5.48 1.65 -14.46
C PHE A 146 -6.52 1.27 -15.54
N ALA A 147 -6.88 2.18 -16.45
CA ALA A 147 -7.67 1.85 -17.64
C ALA A 147 -6.85 1.04 -18.67
N VAL A 148 -5.52 1.19 -18.64
CA VAL A 148 -4.61 0.38 -19.45
C VAL A 148 -4.36 -0.95 -18.73
N ALA A 149 -4.69 -2.06 -19.41
CA ALA A 149 -4.52 -3.39 -18.86
C ALA A 149 -3.05 -3.68 -18.49
N PRO A 150 -2.79 -4.56 -17.52
CA PRO A 150 -1.47 -5.13 -17.27
C PRO A 150 -0.84 -5.72 -18.53
N GLU A 151 0.49 -5.62 -18.67
CA GLU A 151 1.22 -6.17 -19.82
C GLU A 151 1.35 -7.69 -19.68
N ASP A 152 1.10 -8.44 -20.76
CA ASP A 152 1.23 -9.90 -20.79
C ASP A 152 2.71 -10.34 -20.85
N ASP A 153 3.44 -10.04 -19.78
CA ASP A 153 4.67 -10.74 -19.46
C ASP A 153 4.32 -12.04 -18.71
N ASN A 154 4.52 -13.17 -19.37
CA ASN A 154 4.33 -14.51 -18.80
C ASN A 154 5.40 -14.90 -17.77
N GLN A 155 6.23 -13.97 -17.30
CA GLN A 155 7.21 -14.27 -16.28
C GLN A 155 6.59 -14.56 -14.93
N SER A 156 7.10 -15.66 -14.35
CA SER A 156 6.60 -16.22 -13.12
C SER A 156 6.93 -15.31 -11.93
N MET A 157 5.94 -15.06 -11.06
CA MET A 157 5.99 -14.36 -9.76
C MET A 157 6.99 -14.91 -8.74
N LYS A 158 7.88 -15.82 -9.16
CA LYS A 158 8.85 -16.49 -8.30
C LYS A 158 9.86 -15.49 -7.73
N TYR A 159 10.24 -14.46 -8.49
CA TYR A 159 11.22 -13.48 -8.01
C TYR A 159 10.67 -12.60 -6.87
N LEU A 160 9.38 -12.22 -6.89
CA LEU A 160 8.78 -11.46 -5.77
C LEU A 160 8.80 -12.26 -4.48
N ASN A 161 8.44 -13.55 -4.55
CA ASN A 161 8.51 -14.45 -3.39
C ASN A 161 9.95 -14.72 -2.92
N ASP A 162 10.93 -14.64 -3.83
CA ASP A 162 12.34 -14.76 -3.49
C ASP A 162 12.84 -13.43 -2.85
N TRP A 163 12.33 -12.28 -3.29
CA TRP A 163 12.64 -10.95 -2.72
C TRP A 163 12.07 -10.78 -1.32
N ASP A 164 10.83 -11.19 -1.09
CA ASP A 164 10.18 -11.21 0.23
C ASP A 164 11.08 -11.85 1.32
N LYS A 165 11.76 -12.94 0.97
CA LYS A 165 12.64 -13.68 1.89
C LYS A 165 14.04 -13.09 2.05
N THR A 166 14.45 -12.20 1.15
CA THR A 166 15.85 -11.78 1.03
C THR A 166 16.05 -10.29 1.25
N ILE A 167 15.01 -9.47 1.03
CA ILE A 167 15.03 -8.02 1.22
C ILE A 167 14.39 -7.71 2.58
N PRO A 168 15.17 -7.19 3.55
CA PRO A 168 14.61 -6.79 4.83
C PRO A 168 13.51 -5.76 4.67
N ASN A 169 12.42 -5.96 5.40
CA ASN A 169 11.24 -5.10 5.42
C ASN A 169 10.44 -5.01 4.10
N LEU A 170 10.59 -6.00 3.23
CA LEU A 170 9.68 -6.23 2.12
C LEU A 170 8.66 -7.30 2.54
N ASP A 171 7.38 -7.07 2.26
CA ASP A 171 6.28 -8.03 2.48
C ASP A 171 5.52 -8.20 1.15
N VAL A 172 5.35 -9.43 0.68
CA VAL A 172 4.53 -9.77 -0.48
C VAL A 172 3.15 -10.25 -0.02
N VAL A 173 2.17 -9.38 -0.19
CA VAL A 173 0.81 -9.63 0.30
C VAL A 173 -0.07 -10.26 -0.79
N ALA A 174 -0.90 -11.25 -0.41
CA ALA A 174 -1.92 -11.84 -1.26
C ALA A 174 -3.15 -10.90 -1.43
N ASP A 175 -4.12 -11.25 -2.28
CA ASP A 175 -5.38 -10.50 -2.34
C ASP A 175 -6.12 -10.49 -0.99
N TYR A 176 -6.92 -9.45 -0.74
CA TYR A 176 -7.56 -9.22 0.57
C TYR A 176 -8.37 -10.43 1.06
N ARG A 177 -9.04 -11.15 0.16
CA ARG A 177 -9.90 -12.27 0.56
C ARG A 177 -9.09 -13.43 1.10
N ASN A 178 -7.95 -13.72 0.46
CA ASN A 178 -7.06 -14.77 0.91
C ASN A 178 -6.33 -14.34 2.19
N GLU A 179 -5.83 -13.10 2.24
CA GLU A 179 -5.19 -12.54 3.44
C GLU A 179 -6.13 -12.60 4.64
N LYS A 180 -7.39 -12.18 4.48
CA LYS A 180 -8.40 -12.24 5.53
C LYS A 180 -8.66 -13.66 6.04
N LYS A 181 -8.69 -14.65 5.15
CA LYS A 181 -8.88 -16.04 5.56
C LYS A 181 -7.71 -16.51 6.40
N GLU A 182 -6.48 -16.18 6.01
CA GLU A 182 -5.27 -16.56 6.73
C GLU A 182 -5.22 -15.91 8.12
N VAL A 183 -5.46 -14.61 8.20
CA VAL A 183 -5.60 -13.88 9.48
C VAL A 183 -6.67 -14.53 10.36
N GLN A 184 -7.83 -14.88 9.82
CA GLN A 184 -8.90 -15.54 10.58
C GLN A 184 -8.56 -16.98 10.99
N MET A 185 -7.74 -17.69 10.21
CA MET A 185 -7.23 -19.01 10.59
C MET A 185 -6.24 -18.92 11.76
N CYS A 186 -5.43 -17.86 11.83
CA CYS A 186 -4.40 -17.67 12.86
C CYS A 186 -4.95 -16.98 14.12
N ARG A 187 -5.80 -15.97 13.97
CA ARG A 187 -6.35 -15.15 15.07
C ARG A 187 -7.73 -15.58 15.55
N GLY A 188 -8.40 -16.46 14.81
CA GLY A 188 -9.74 -16.95 15.11
C GLY A 188 -10.80 -16.34 14.19
N LYS A 189 -11.87 -17.10 13.95
CA LYS A 189 -12.93 -16.73 12.99
C LYS A 189 -13.67 -15.43 13.33
N ASP A 190 -13.70 -15.08 14.60
CA ASP A 190 -14.36 -13.87 15.10
C ASP A 190 -13.44 -12.63 15.07
N PHE A 191 -12.18 -12.80 14.68
CA PHE A 191 -11.27 -11.67 14.50
C PHE A 191 -11.76 -10.79 13.35
N GLN A 192 -12.06 -9.54 13.68
CA GLN A 192 -12.44 -8.54 12.71
C GLN A 192 -11.20 -8.03 11.98
N PHE A 193 -11.22 -8.18 10.66
CA PHE A 193 -10.20 -7.70 9.76
C PHE A 193 -10.90 -7.06 8.58
N SER A 194 -10.88 -5.73 8.55
CA SER A 194 -11.52 -4.92 7.50
C SER A 194 -10.60 -4.77 6.29
N PHE A 195 -11.12 -4.21 5.20
CA PHE A 195 -10.26 -3.85 4.08
C PHE A 195 -9.29 -2.71 4.46
N GLY A 196 -9.69 -1.81 5.37
CA GLY A 196 -8.80 -0.78 5.88
C GLY A 196 -7.66 -1.36 6.73
N ASP A 197 -7.93 -2.35 7.58
CA ASP A 197 -6.88 -3.04 8.34
C ASP A 197 -5.85 -3.71 7.40
N TYR A 198 -6.35 -4.28 6.31
CA TYR A 198 -5.52 -4.86 5.25
C TYR A 198 -4.60 -3.82 4.57
N ILE A 199 -5.09 -2.61 4.28
CA ILE A 199 -4.24 -1.51 3.77
C ILE A 199 -3.11 -1.17 4.75
N VAL A 200 -3.41 -1.11 6.05
CA VAL A 200 -2.38 -0.86 7.07
C VAL A 200 -1.34 -1.99 7.09
N LYS A 201 -1.75 -3.26 6.94
CA LYS A 201 -0.80 -4.38 6.80
C LYS A 201 0.06 -4.25 5.55
N ILE A 202 -0.49 -3.87 4.39
CA ILE A 202 0.33 -3.68 3.18
C ILE A 202 1.42 -2.61 3.39
N LEU A 203 1.08 -1.52 4.08
CA LEU A 203 2.01 -0.40 4.26
C LEU A 203 3.08 -0.65 5.32
N LEU A 204 2.76 -1.41 6.37
CA LEU A 204 3.61 -1.54 7.56
C LEU A 204 4.03 -2.98 7.87
N GLY A 205 3.49 -3.99 7.17
CA GLY A 205 3.72 -5.41 7.41
C GLY A 205 5.20 -5.76 7.47
N GLY A 206 5.97 -5.36 6.46
CA GLY A 206 7.41 -5.61 6.44
C GLY A 206 8.21 -4.94 7.58
N THR A 207 7.70 -3.88 8.22
CA THR A 207 8.44 -3.14 9.27
C THR A 207 7.89 -3.35 10.67
N ASP A 208 6.64 -3.82 10.79
CA ASP A 208 5.94 -3.97 12.05
C ASP A 208 5.63 -5.45 12.30
N SER A 209 6.49 -6.09 13.11
CA SER A 209 6.37 -7.51 13.46
C SER A 209 5.00 -7.95 13.96
N TRP A 210 4.18 -7.07 14.55
CA TRP A 210 2.83 -7.47 14.97
C TRP A 210 1.86 -7.59 13.79
N LEU A 211 2.01 -6.71 12.79
CA LEU A 211 1.25 -6.78 11.53
C LEU A 211 1.73 -7.93 10.66
N ASP A 212 3.03 -8.18 10.65
CA ASP A 212 3.64 -9.35 10.01
C ASP A 212 3.10 -10.65 10.62
N ASP A 213 3.18 -10.79 11.95
CA ASP A 213 2.65 -11.93 12.70
C ASP A 213 1.12 -12.12 12.55
N CYS A 214 0.36 -11.20 11.96
CA CYS A 214 -1.12 -11.29 11.91
C CYS A 214 -1.62 -12.53 11.17
N ASN A 215 -0.96 -12.92 10.08
CA ASN A 215 -1.29 -14.07 9.25
C ASN A 215 -0.35 -15.28 9.48
N GLU A 216 0.68 -15.17 10.32
CA GLU A 216 1.60 -16.29 10.61
C GLU A 216 1.13 -17.19 11.76
N LYS A 217 1.28 -18.51 11.60
CA LYS A 217 1.15 -19.47 12.72
C LYS A 217 2.46 -19.56 13.48
N LYS A 218 2.44 -19.18 14.76
CA LYS A 218 3.52 -19.52 15.71
C LYS A 218 3.41 -20.98 16.17
#